data_AF-A0A1Y1SCN6-F1
#
_entry.id   AF-A0A1Y1SCN6-F1
#
_cell.length_a   1.000
_cell.length_b   1.000
_cell.length_c   1.000
_cell.angle_alpha   90.00
_cell.angle_beta   90.00
_cell.angle_gamma   90.00
#
_symmetry.space_group_name_H-M   'P 1'
#
loop_
_entity.id
_entity.type
_entity.pdbx_description
1 polymer ?
#
loop_
_entity_poly.entity_id
_entity_poly.type
_entity_poly.pdbx_seq_one_letter_code
_entity_poly.pdbx_strand_id
1 'polypeptide(L)'
;MNSTSKILFSSVVVAQALFISACDDSSSSSSGEPSVIDLGMPDELHLSLIDASTGAYYGYDTSSLILTDLNQEAASSQDSGVQKLEITDTSTIGQFLHWPDVYEDEGEDHLDMKYLLMLPEYVSGDTVDASVFSKLVHFHGDDLAAHTADEFENPEAGSNVEAAFARLNDHVADQNALYNEVAEALPAGQQLCRAFVDPYVALEHAHEHDHAKAEEEHGELMHFALTDSGRVYFYHEETEGLEEAQNFVKLDNVSSILDCERTTVARASDDGILIFVPDTQTIYLVDSHGSDYHQHSAWDIAALLPTGVRADLVAILGAGEAHDHDHDDHEH
;
A
#
# COMPACT_ATOMS: atom_id res chain seq x y z
N MET A 1 -19.19 -58.31 36.08
CA MET A 1 -19.35 -56.94 36.60
C MET A 1 -18.97 -56.01 35.46
N ASN A 2 -19.84 -55.82 34.47
CA ASN A 2 -20.84 -54.74 34.38
C ASN A 2 -20.35 -53.39 34.92
N SER A 3 -19.79 -52.55 34.05
CA SER A 3 -20.40 -51.24 33.75
C SER A 3 -19.77 -50.63 32.49
N THR A 4 -20.54 -50.65 31.41
CA THR A 4 -20.42 -49.81 30.21
C THR A 4 -20.69 -48.35 30.58
N SER A 5 -19.77 -47.43 30.28
CA SER A 5 -20.07 -46.00 30.24
C SER A 5 -20.41 -45.61 28.81
N LYS A 6 -21.60 -45.03 28.65
CA LYS A 6 -22.21 -44.68 27.37
C LYS A 6 -21.76 -43.29 26.92
N ILE A 7 -21.59 -43.24 25.61
CA ILE A 7 -21.48 -42.08 24.73
C ILE A 7 -22.69 -41.14 24.88
N LEU A 8 -22.45 -39.83 24.84
CA LEU A 8 -23.44 -38.83 24.42
C LEU A 8 -22.75 -37.86 23.45
N PHE A 9 -22.90 -38.15 22.15
CA PHE A 9 -22.85 -37.16 21.08
C PHE A 9 -24.24 -36.52 21.02
N SER A 10 -24.31 -35.18 21.09
CA SER A 10 -25.50 -34.45 20.67
C SER A 10 -25.21 -33.78 19.35
N SER A 11 -25.65 -34.44 18.28
CA SER A 11 -25.91 -33.83 16.98
C SER A 11 -27.23 -33.06 17.06
N VAL A 12 -27.26 -31.82 16.61
CA VAL A 12 -28.51 -31.12 16.27
C VAL A 12 -28.48 -30.85 14.78
N VAL A 13 -29.35 -31.57 14.05
CA VAL A 13 -29.62 -31.42 12.63
C VAL A 13 -31.02 -30.79 12.50
N VAL A 14 -31.04 -29.63 11.82
CA VAL A 14 -32.05 -29.09 10.89
C VAL A 14 -33.54 -29.25 11.22
N ALA A 15 -34.22 -28.10 11.28
CA ALA A 15 -35.62 -27.99 10.86
C ALA A 15 -35.78 -26.77 9.95
N GLN A 16 -36.13 -27.01 8.69
CA GLN A 16 -36.62 -26.01 7.76
C GLN A 16 -38.14 -25.78 7.96
N ALA A 17 -38.54 -24.59 7.52
CA ALA A 17 -39.85 -24.17 7.01
C ALA A 17 -40.94 -23.78 8.01
N LEU A 18 -41.36 -22.51 7.99
CA LEU A 18 -42.48 -22.05 7.16
C LEU A 18 -42.72 -20.53 7.29
N PHE A 19 -43.00 -19.93 6.13
CA PHE A 19 -43.51 -18.57 5.93
C PHE A 19 -44.79 -18.29 6.74
N ILE A 20 -44.82 -17.14 7.41
CA ILE A 20 -46.06 -16.39 7.68
C ILE A 20 -45.80 -14.92 7.38
N SER A 21 -46.56 -14.40 6.41
CA SER A 21 -46.71 -12.98 6.11
C SER A 21 -47.63 -12.29 7.12
N ALA A 22 -47.25 -11.09 7.59
CA ALA A 22 -48.13 -9.97 7.99
C ALA A 22 -47.22 -8.76 8.31
N CYS A 23 -47.08 -7.80 7.39
CA CYS A 23 -47.77 -6.50 7.34
C CYS A 23 -47.09 -5.37 8.17
N ASP A 24 -46.57 -4.39 7.42
CA ASP A 24 -46.36 -2.96 7.73
C ASP A 24 -45.59 -2.56 9.00
N ASP A 25 -44.32 -2.17 8.82
CA ASP A 25 -43.95 -0.74 8.83
C ASP A 25 -42.50 -0.49 8.34
N SER A 26 -42.39 0.17 7.20
CA SER A 26 -41.47 1.27 6.87
C SER A 26 -40.10 1.39 7.59
N SER A 27 -39.05 0.77 7.03
CA SER A 27 -37.69 1.37 6.93
C SER A 27 -36.83 0.59 5.94
N SER A 28 -36.46 1.24 4.84
CA SER A 28 -35.58 0.68 3.81
C SER A 28 -34.12 0.75 4.26
N SER A 29 -33.63 -0.31 4.91
CA SER A 29 -32.19 -0.57 5.01
C SER A 29 -31.75 -1.26 3.71
N SER A 30 -31.11 -0.53 2.81
CA SER A 30 -30.37 -1.17 1.73
C SER A 30 -29.15 -1.87 2.32
N SER A 31 -29.28 -3.15 2.64
CA SER A 31 -28.13 -4.05 2.61
C SER A 31 -27.76 -4.22 1.14
N GLY A 32 -27.01 -3.25 0.62
CA GLY A 32 -26.49 -3.29 -0.74
C GLY A 32 -25.51 -4.46 -0.84
N GLU A 33 -25.66 -5.29 -1.87
CA GLU A 33 -24.59 -6.23 -2.23
C GLU A 33 -23.31 -5.42 -2.50
N PRO A 34 -22.12 -5.94 -2.15
CA PRO A 34 -20.87 -5.24 -2.41
C PRO A 34 -20.77 -4.91 -3.90
N SER A 35 -20.46 -3.65 -4.21
CA SER A 35 -20.27 -3.22 -5.60
C SER A 35 -18.97 -3.81 -6.11
N VAL A 36 -19.09 -4.79 -7.02
CA VAL A 36 -17.96 -5.30 -7.80
C VAL A 36 -17.63 -4.28 -8.89
N ILE A 37 -16.42 -3.71 -8.86
CA ILE A 37 -15.96 -2.71 -9.83
C ILE A 37 -14.64 -3.21 -10.39
N ASP A 38 -14.57 -3.49 -11.70
CA ASP A 38 -13.34 -3.94 -12.33
C ASP A 38 -12.68 -2.78 -13.08
N LEU A 39 -11.48 -2.37 -12.62
CA LEU A 39 -10.64 -1.41 -13.32
C LEU A 39 -9.60 -2.08 -14.23
N GLY A 40 -9.35 -3.38 -14.09
CA GLY A 40 -8.22 -4.07 -14.71
C GLY A 40 -6.87 -3.61 -14.16
N MET A 41 -6.79 -3.38 -12.84
CA MET A 41 -5.52 -3.15 -12.13
C MET A 41 -4.84 -4.50 -11.81
N PRO A 42 -3.53 -4.53 -11.55
CA PRO A 42 -2.85 -5.75 -11.11
C PRO A 42 -3.52 -6.36 -9.88
N ASP A 43 -3.58 -7.70 -9.84
CA ASP A 43 -4.12 -8.44 -8.69
C ASP A 43 -3.23 -8.27 -7.44
N GLU A 44 -3.72 -8.73 -6.29
CA GLU A 44 -3.00 -8.75 -4.99
C GLU A 44 -2.61 -7.37 -4.45
N LEU A 45 -3.36 -6.34 -4.84
CA LEU A 45 -3.21 -4.98 -4.34
C LEU A 45 -4.43 -4.57 -3.51
N HIS A 46 -4.16 -3.78 -2.48
CA HIS A 46 -5.17 -3.10 -1.69
C HIS A 46 -4.93 -1.60 -1.68
N LEU A 47 -5.93 -0.85 -2.10
CA LEU A 47 -5.91 0.60 -2.16
C LEU A 47 -6.71 1.16 -0.98
N SER A 48 -6.05 1.94 -0.12
CA SER A 48 -6.68 2.74 0.93
C SER A 48 -6.82 4.19 0.45
N LEU A 49 -8.05 4.62 0.18
CA LEU A 49 -8.39 5.91 -0.44
C LEU A 49 -9.05 6.86 0.56
N ILE A 50 -8.45 8.03 0.80
CA ILE A 50 -8.98 9.04 1.72
C ILE A 50 -9.36 10.32 0.96
N ASP A 51 -10.58 10.80 1.19
CA ASP A 51 -10.99 12.17 0.93
C ASP A 51 -10.64 13.03 2.16
N ALA A 52 -9.59 13.85 2.05
CA ALA A 52 -9.10 14.62 3.18
C ALA A 52 -10.06 15.74 3.59
N SER A 53 -10.97 16.15 2.70
CA SER A 53 -11.93 17.22 2.96
C SER A 53 -13.14 16.75 3.78
N THR A 54 -13.53 15.49 3.59
CA THR A 54 -14.71 14.91 4.25
C THR A 54 -14.39 13.83 5.28
N GLY A 55 -13.18 13.26 5.24
CA GLY A 55 -12.79 12.09 6.02
C GLY A 55 -13.35 10.78 5.48
N ALA A 56 -13.97 10.79 4.29
CA ALA A 56 -14.45 9.56 3.67
C ALA A 56 -13.26 8.64 3.36
N TYR A 57 -13.38 7.37 3.73
CA TYR A 57 -12.27 6.43 3.72
C TYR A 57 -12.72 5.08 3.19
N TYR A 58 -12.11 4.66 2.08
CA TYR A 58 -12.47 3.46 1.35
C TYR A 58 -11.27 2.54 1.17
N GLY A 59 -11.53 1.24 1.20
CA GLY A 59 -10.60 0.18 0.81
C GLY A 59 -11.05 -0.41 -0.52
N TYR A 60 -10.15 -0.66 -1.45
CA TYR A 60 -10.45 -1.37 -2.68
C TYR A 60 -9.42 -2.48 -2.87
N ASP A 61 -9.90 -3.72 -2.93
CA ASP A 61 -9.09 -4.91 -3.11
C ASP A 61 -9.17 -5.34 -4.58
N THR A 62 -8.03 -5.38 -5.28
CA THR A 62 -7.99 -5.62 -6.73
C THR A 62 -8.31 -7.07 -7.09
N SER A 63 -8.05 -8.04 -6.21
CA SER A 63 -8.34 -9.45 -6.47
C SER A 63 -9.84 -9.78 -6.36
N SER A 64 -10.51 -9.22 -5.34
CA SER A 64 -11.93 -9.40 -5.10
C SER A 64 -12.80 -8.37 -5.83
N LEU A 65 -12.20 -7.27 -6.28
CA LEU A 65 -12.84 -6.14 -6.97
C LEU A 65 -13.89 -5.44 -6.09
N ILE A 66 -13.75 -5.56 -4.77
CA ILE A 66 -14.71 -5.02 -3.79
C ILE A 66 -14.21 -3.69 -3.27
N LEU A 67 -15.08 -2.68 -3.35
CA LEU A 67 -14.94 -1.42 -2.63
C LEU A 67 -15.64 -1.51 -1.27
N THR A 68 -14.91 -1.25 -0.20
CA THR A 68 -15.39 -1.25 1.19
C THR A 68 -15.34 0.16 1.77
N ASP A 69 -16.42 0.61 2.40
CA ASP A 69 -16.42 1.83 3.22
C ASP A 69 -15.78 1.49 4.57
N LEU A 70 -14.51 1.86 4.75
CA LEU A 70 -13.73 1.49 5.93
C LEU A 70 -14.21 2.22 7.19
N ASN A 71 -14.81 3.41 7.06
CA ASN A 71 -15.43 4.08 8.21
C ASN A 71 -16.68 3.31 8.67
N GLN A 72 -17.52 2.86 7.74
CA GLN A 72 -18.70 2.07 8.07
C GLN A 72 -18.31 0.71 8.65
N GLU A 73 -17.32 0.05 8.06
CA GLU A 73 -16.79 -1.22 8.57
C GLU A 73 -16.26 -1.05 9.99
N ALA A 74 -15.38 -0.07 10.23
CA ALA A 74 -14.86 0.27 11.55
C ALA A 74 -15.97 0.51 12.58
N ALA A 75 -16.96 1.33 12.25
CA ALA A 75 -18.08 1.65 13.15
C ALA A 75 -18.96 0.43 13.50
N SER A 76 -18.99 -0.58 12.64
CA SER A 76 -19.80 -1.80 12.83
C SER A 76 -19.02 -2.99 13.41
N SER A 77 -17.69 -2.93 13.39
CA SER A 77 -16.81 -4.02 13.79
C SER A 77 -16.87 -4.30 15.30
N GLN A 78 -16.58 -5.55 15.67
CA GLN A 78 -16.33 -5.96 17.05
C GLN A 78 -14.82 -6.12 17.34
N ASP A 79 -13.97 -5.98 16.33
CA ASP A 79 -12.52 -5.98 16.45
C ASP A 79 -12.02 -4.56 16.74
N SER A 80 -11.28 -4.39 17.83
CA SER A 80 -10.77 -3.08 18.23
C SER A 80 -9.73 -2.49 17.28
N GLY A 81 -8.97 -3.31 16.57
CA GLY A 81 -8.02 -2.86 15.53
C GLY A 81 -8.76 -2.32 14.31
N VAL A 82 -9.82 -2.99 13.89
CA VAL A 82 -10.68 -2.54 12.78
C VAL A 82 -11.44 -1.27 13.17
N GLN A 83 -12.00 -1.19 14.38
CA GLN A 83 -12.66 0.02 14.89
C GLN A 83 -11.76 1.27 14.82
N LYS A 84 -10.46 1.09 15.00
CA LYS A 84 -9.50 2.20 14.94
C LYS A 84 -9.25 2.72 13.53
N LEU A 85 -9.72 2.06 12.47
CA LEU A 85 -9.65 2.60 11.11
C LEU A 85 -10.49 3.87 10.94
N GLU A 86 -11.58 4.04 11.71
CA GLU A 86 -12.55 5.13 11.53
C GLU A 86 -11.91 6.53 11.58
N ILE A 87 -12.00 7.29 10.49
CA ILE A 87 -11.54 8.68 10.41
C ILE A 87 -12.65 9.61 10.91
N THR A 88 -12.49 10.08 12.15
CA THR A 88 -13.46 10.99 12.78
C THR A 88 -13.03 12.45 12.79
N ASP A 89 -11.75 12.73 12.51
CA ASP A 89 -11.18 14.08 12.52
C ASP A 89 -10.33 14.31 11.27
N THR A 90 -10.80 15.17 10.38
CA THR A 90 -10.09 15.47 9.13
C THR A 90 -8.84 16.34 9.35
N SER A 91 -8.71 16.99 10.51
CA SER A 91 -7.54 17.81 10.82
C SER A 91 -6.26 16.97 11.02
N THR A 92 -6.39 15.65 11.16
CA THR A 92 -5.25 14.73 11.28
C THR A 92 -4.77 14.18 9.94
N ILE A 93 -5.37 14.59 8.82
CA ILE A 93 -5.09 14.04 7.48
C ILE A 93 -4.03 14.90 6.77
N GLY A 94 -2.76 14.54 6.96
CA GLY A 94 -1.62 15.16 6.28
C GLY A 94 -1.27 14.44 4.98
N GLN A 95 -0.43 13.42 5.11
CA GLN A 95 0.11 12.58 4.03
C GLN A 95 0.24 11.12 4.47
N PHE A 96 0.44 10.20 3.53
CA PHE A 96 0.84 8.84 3.85
C PHE A 96 2.36 8.71 3.85
N LEU A 97 2.88 8.01 4.87
CA LEU A 97 4.22 7.43 4.86
C LEU A 97 4.07 5.93 4.68
N HIS A 98 4.40 5.42 3.50
CA HIS A 98 4.49 3.98 3.24
C HIS A 98 5.72 3.42 3.96
N TRP A 99 5.55 2.29 4.62
CA TRP A 99 6.61 1.64 5.37
C TRP A 99 6.64 0.14 5.04
N PRO A 100 7.58 -0.31 4.18
CA PRO A 100 7.96 -1.72 4.08
C PRO A 100 8.76 -2.09 5.33
N ASP A 101 8.08 -2.61 6.36
CA ASP A 101 8.74 -3.03 7.60
C ASP A 101 9.43 -4.37 7.36
N VAL A 102 10.74 -4.30 7.12
CA VAL A 102 11.61 -5.48 7.01
C VAL A 102 12.10 -5.86 8.41
N TYR A 103 11.88 -7.12 8.80
CA TYR A 103 12.36 -7.65 10.08
C TYR A 103 12.64 -9.14 10.02
N GLU A 104 13.61 -9.60 10.82
CA GLU A 104 13.91 -11.01 11.01
C GLU A 104 13.02 -11.58 12.14
N ASP A 105 12.30 -12.67 11.88
CA ASP A 105 11.65 -13.48 12.89
C ASP A 105 12.01 -14.96 12.71
N GLU A 106 12.41 -15.61 13.80
CA GLU A 106 12.93 -16.99 13.80
C GLU A 106 14.04 -17.31 12.75
N GLY A 107 14.75 -16.30 12.26
CA GLY A 107 15.80 -16.43 11.24
C GLY A 107 15.30 -16.39 9.79
N GLU A 108 14.04 -15.98 9.59
CA GLU A 108 13.45 -15.70 8.28
C GLU A 108 13.18 -14.19 8.18
N ASP A 109 13.53 -13.61 7.04
CA ASP A 109 13.21 -12.21 6.76
C ASP A 109 11.75 -12.08 6.33
N HIS A 110 11.07 -11.13 6.96
CA HIS A 110 9.70 -10.76 6.65
C HIS A 110 9.67 -9.34 6.13
N LEU A 111 8.83 -9.11 5.13
CA LEU A 111 8.50 -7.78 4.65
C LEU A 111 6.98 -7.60 4.81
N ASP A 112 6.61 -6.65 5.67
CA ASP A 112 5.23 -6.31 5.92
C ASP A 112 4.93 -4.88 5.45
N MET A 113 4.00 -4.75 4.50
CA MET A 113 3.65 -3.47 3.90
C MET A 113 2.65 -2.73 4.78
N LYS A 114 3.08 -1.59 5.32
CA LYS A 114 2.31 -0.74 6.22
C LYS A 114 2.22 0.67 5.65
N TYR A 115 1.31 1.47 6.21
CA TYR A 115 1.44 2.91 6.09
C TYR A 115 1.05 3.61 7.38
N LEU A 116 1.61 4.80 7.56
CA LEU A 116 1.22 5.73 8.60
C LEU A 116 0.43 6.88 7.98
N LEU A 117 -0.69 7.25 8.60
CA LEU A 117 -1.39 8.49 8.30
C LEU A 117 -0.76 9.61 9.12
N MET A 118 0.18 10.32 8.49
CA MET A 118 0.96 11.39 9.10
C MET A 118 0.10 12.64 9.32
N LEU A 119 0.37 13.36 10.40
CA LEU A 119 -0.29 14.63 10.67
C LEU A 119 0.15 15.71 9.67
N PRO A 120 -0.67 16.74 9.39
CA PRO A 120 -0.34 17.78 8.41
C PRO A 120 0.96 18.55 8.67
N GLU A 121 1.42 18.61 9.92
CA GLU A 121 2.67 19.27 10.31
C GLU A 121 3.93 18.44 10.11
N TYR A 122 3.81 17.14 9.82
CA TYR A 122 4.97 16.27 9.62
C TYR A 122 5.72 16.66 8.34
N VAL A 123 7.03 16.85 8.46
CA VAL A 123 7.92 17.15 7.33
C VAL A 123 8.60 15.84 6.91
N SER A 124 8.47 15.49 5.64
CA SER A 124 9.07 14.27 5.08
C SER A 124 10.58 14.22 5.35
N GLY A 125 11.06 13.10 5.92
CA GLY A 125 12.46 12.91 6.29
C GLY A 125 12.78 13.25 7.75
N ASP A 126 11.87 13.89 8.49
CA ASP A 126 12.03 14.07 9.94
C ASP A 126 11.77 12.76 10.68
N THR A 127 12.41 12.59 11.84
CA THR A 127 12.21 11.44 12.74
C THR A 127 10.74 11.28 13.10
N VAL A 128 10.24 10.05 13.04
CA VAL A 128 8.89 9.65 13.39
C VAL A 128 8.83 9.12 14.82
N ASP A 129 7.91 9.69 15.59
CA ASP A 129 7.44 9.18 16.88
C ASP A 129 5.90 9.27 16.95
N ALA A 130 5.31 8.86 18.08
CA ALA A 130 3.87 8.87 18.29
C ALA A 130 3.20 10.25 18.13
N SER A 131 3.94 11.36 18.15
CA SER A 131 3.35 12.71 18.08
C SER A 131 3.09 13.21 16.67
N VAL A 132 3.62 12.56 15.64
CA VAL A 132 3.59 13.06 14.25
C VAL A 132 2.70 12.26 13.29
N PHE A 133 2.05 11.20 13.78
CA PHE A 133 1.07 10.44 13.01
C PHE A 133 -0.21 10.24 13.82
N SER A 134 -1.30 9.96 13.13
CA SER A 134 -2.59 9.66 13.76
C SER A 134 -2.81 8.16 13.93
N LYS A 135 -2.44 7.38 12.91
CA LYS A 135 -2.62 5.93 12.86
C LYS A 135 -1.52 5.25 12.07
N LEU A 136 -1.20 4.03 12.48
CA LEU A 136 -0.46 3.05 11.69
C LEU A 136 -1.44 1.98 11.23
N VAL A 137 -1.49 1.70 9.93
CA VAL A 137 -2.39 0.72 9.33
C VAL A 137 -1.57 -0.39 8.67
N HIS A 138 -2.01 -1.62 8.89
CA HIS A 138 -1.40 -2.84 8.35
C HIS A 138 -2.43 -3.96 8.27
N PHE A 139 -2.07 -5.05 7.58
CA PHE A 139 -2.92 -6.23 7.50
C PHE A 139 -2.83 -7.10 8.75
N HIS A 140 -3.98 -7.54 9.25
CA HIS A 140 -4.08 -8.55 10.29
C HIS A 140 -4.80 -9.78 9.73
N GLY A 141 -4.04 -10.63 9.04
CA GLY A 141 -4.60 -11.66 8.16
C GLY A 141 -5.09 -11.00 6.87
N ASP A 142 -6.33 -11.27 6.47
CA ASP A 142 -6.93 -10.70 5.25
C ASP A 142 -7.60 -9.33 5.49
N ASP A 143 -7.74 -8.92 6.76
CA ASP A 143 -8.44 -7.69 7.14
C ASP A 143 -7.45 -6.56 7.45
N LEU A 144 -7.76 -5.34 7.02
CA LEU A 144 -7.03 -4.16 7.48
C LEU A 144 -7.36 -3.85 8.94
N ALA A 145 -6.32 -3.48 9.70
CA ALA A 145 -6.46 -3.01 11.06
C ALA A 145 -5.55 -1.80 11.30
N ALA A 146 -5.91 -0.99 12.29
CA ALA A 146 -5.13 0.17 12.67
C ALA A 146 -4.72 0.13 14.14
N HIS A 147 -3.59 0.76 14.42
CA HIS A 147 -3.17 1.18 15.74
C HIS A 147 -3.17 2.70 15.81
N THR A 148 -3.75 3.26 16.88
CA THR A 148 -3.72 4.71 17.12
C THR A 148 -2.40 5.12 17.74
N ALA A 149 -1.98 6.36 17.49
CA ALA A 149 -0.66 6.83 17.91
C ALA A 149 -0.41 6.75 19.43
N ASP A 150 -1.46 6.85 20.26
CA ASP A 150 -1.36 6.72 21.72
C ASP A 150 -0.88 5.33 22.19
N GLU A 151 -1.07 4.29 21.37
CA GLU A 151 -0.54 2.94 21.65
C GLU A 151 0.99 2.88 21.62
N PHE A 152 1.61 3.89 20.99
CA PHE A 152 3.05 3.97 20.77
C PHE A 152 3.72 5.01 21.67
N GLU A 153 2.97 5.68 22.55
CA GLU A 153 3.53 6.66 23.48
C GLU A 153 4.45 6.02 24.53
N ASN A 154 5.64 6.57 24.69
CA ASN A 154 6.62 6.18 25.71
C ASN A 154 6.94 4.66 25.69
N PRO A 155 7.50 4.13 24.57
CA PRO A 155 7.80 2.72 24.47
C PRO A 155 8.74 2.27 25.60
N GLU A 156 8.47 1.09 26.15
CA GLU A 156 9.35 0.51 27.16
C GLU A 156 10.71 0.18 26.53
N ALA A 157 11.80 0.48 27.25
CA ALA A 157 13.14 0.18 26.76
C ALA A 157 13.32 -1.34 26.55
N GLY A 158 13.75 -1.74 25.37
CA GLY A 158 13.88 -3.12 24.91
C GLY A 158 12.57 -3.75 24.42
N SER A 159 11.50 -2.97 24.25
CA SER A 159 10.23 -3.47 23.70
C SER A 159 10.27 -3.58 22.17
N ASN A 160 9.36 -4.41 21.62
CA ASN A 160 9.17 -4.50 20.18
C ASN A 160 8.73 -3.17 19.56
N VAL A 161 8.05 -2.31 20.33
CA VAL A 161 7.63 -0.98 19.87
C VAL A 161 8.83 -0.04 19.69
N GLU A 162 9.77 -0.04 20.64
CA GLU A 162 11.02 0.73 20.50
C GLU A 162 11.83 0.25 19.27
N ALA A 163 11.94 -1.08 19.09
CA ALA A 163 12.62 -1.66 17.94
C ALA A 163 11.93 -1.32 16.60
N ALA A 164 10.60 -1.36 16.56
CA ALA A 164 9.81 -0.99 15.38
C ALA A 164 10.02 0.49 15.01
N PHE A 165 10.04 1.40 15.99
CA PHE A 165 10.36 2.80 15.72
C PHE A 165 11.79 3.02 15.24
N ALA A 166 12.76 2.25 15.73
CA ALA A 166 14.13 2.31 15.23
C ALA A 166 14.14 1.97 13.73
N ARG A 167 13.53 0.84 13.32
CA ARG A 167 13.44 0.44 11.91
C ARG A 167 12.67 1.43 11.04
N LEU A 168 11.55 1.97 11.54
CA LEU A 168 10.80 3.00 10.82
C LEU A 168 11.66 4.25 10.57
N ASN A 169 12.45 4.67 11.56
CA ASN A 169 13.30 5.83 11.43
C ASN A 169 14.53 5.59 10.55
N ASP A 170 15.07 4.37 10.55
CA ASP A 170 16.09 3.95 9.58
C ASP A 170 15.50 4.03 8.16
N HIS A 171 14.30 3.47 7.94
CA HIS A 171 13.60 3.59 6.66
C HIS A 171 13.39 5.05 6.23
N VAL A 172 12.94 5.93 7.12
CA VAL A 172 12.76 7.37 6.81
C VAL A 172 14.10 8.04 6.45
N ALA A 173 15.18 7.68 7.13
CA ALA A 173 16.51 8.20 6.82
C ALA A 173 17.00 7.72 5.44
N ASP A 174 16.79 6.44 5.12
CA ASP A 174 17.15 5.83 3.85
C ASP A 174 16.34 6.44 2.69
N GLN A 175 15.02 6.63 2.87
CA GLN A 175 14.18 7.33 1.89
C GLN A 175 14.63 8.77 1.65
N ASN A 176 15.06 9.48 2.70
CA ASN A 176 15.61 10.82 2.54
C ASN A 176 16.99 10.81 1.86
N ALA A 177 17.83 9.80 2.10
CA ALA A 177 19.09 9.62 1.40
C ALA A 177 18.86 9.35 -0.11
N LEU A 178 17.97 8.40 -0.42
CA LEU A 178 17.51 8.08 -1.77
C LEU A 178 16.98 9.32 -2.49
N TYR A 179 16.11 10.10 -1.83
CA TYR A 179 15.57 11.33 -2.41
C TYR A 179 16.69 12.31 -2.80
N ASN A 180 17.68 12.51 -1.93
CA ASN A 180 18.79 13.42 -2.22
C ASN A 180 19.67 12.92 -3.37
N GLU A 181 20.01 11.63 -3.36
CA GLU A 181 20.82 11.01 -4.41
C GLU A 181 20.15 11.12 -5.79
N VAL A 182 18.87 10.72 -5.87
CA VAL A 182 18.08 10.81 -7.10
C VAL A 182 17.89 12.26 -7.54
N ALA A 183 17.69 13.20 -6.60
CA ALA A 183 17.57 14.61 -6.93
C ALA A 183 18.85 15.19 -7.55
N GLU A 184 20.03 14.71 -7.14
CA GLU A 184 21.32 15.12 -7.71
C GLU A 184 21.53 14.54 -9.12
N ALA A 185 21.00 13.35 -9.40
CA ALA A 185 21.06 12.70 -10.71
C ALA A 185 20.08 13.26 -11.75
N LEU A 186 19.06 14.03 -11.31
CA LEU A 186 18.06 14.58 -12.22
C LEU A 186 18.63 15.59 -13.23
N PRO A 187 18.13 15.59 -14.49
CA PRO A 187 18.53 16.59 -15.47
C PRO A 187 18.23 18.02 -15.02
N ALA A 188 19.12 18.96 -15.39
CA ALA A 188 18.99 20.36 -15.01
C ALA A 188 17.61 20.95 -15.38
N GLY A 189 16.99 21.62 -14.40
CA GLY A 189 15.67 22.23 -14.55
C GLY A 189 14.49 21.29 -14.34
N GLN A 190 14.72 20.04 -13.92
CA GLN A 190 13.71 19.20 -13.30
C GLN A 190 13.69 19.38 -11.78
N GLN A 191 12.52 19.17 -11.18
CA GLN A 191 12.32 19.17 -9.73
C GLN A 191 11.78 17.81 -9.32
N LEU A 192 12.46 17.13 -8.39
CA LEU A 192 12.01 15.86 -7.85
C LEU A 192 10.72 16.05 -7.05
N CYS A 193 9.80 15.11 -7.20
CA CYS A 193 8.54 15.03 -6.48
C CYS A 193 8.51 13.78 -5.57
N ARG A 194 8.85 12.62 -6.15
CA ARG A 194 9.01 11.34 -5.44
C ARG A 194 10.18 10.57 -6.00
N ALA A 195 10.93 9.91 -5.12
CA ALA A 195 11.86 8.85 -5.47
C ALA A 195 11.30 7.53 -4.92
N PHE A 196 11.55 6.43 -5.62
CA PHE A 196 11.10 5.11 -5.21
C PHE A 196 12.11 4.05 -5.65
N VAL A 197 12.33 3.08 -4.78
CA VAL A 197 13.05 1.83 -5.05
C VAL A 197 12.14 0.73 -4.52
N ASP A 198 12.05 -0.37 -5.26
CA ASP A 198 11.24 -1.50 -4.85
C ASP A 198 11.82 -2.17 -3.60
N PRO A 199 11.08 -2.24 -2.48
CA PRO A 199 11.60 -2.79 -1.24
C PRO A 199 11.80 -4.32 -1.29
N TYR A 200 11.08 -5.05 -2.13
CA TYR A 200 11.26 -6.50 -2.29
C TYR A 200 12.56 -6.77 -3.05
N VAL A 201 12.77 -6.09 -4.18
CA VAL A 201 14.00 -6.22 -4.97
C VAL A 201 15.21 -5.73 -4.16
N ALA A 202 15.06 -4.64 -3.39
CA ALA A 202 16.13 -4.15 -2.52
C ALA A 202 16.51 -5.16 -1.42
N LEU A 203 15.54 -5.87 -0.84
CA LEU A 203 15.78 -6.91 0.16
C LEU A 203 16.54 -8.10 -0.45
N GLU A 204 16.13 -8.55 -1.64
CA GLU A 204 16.81 -9.63 -2.38
C GLU A 204 18.28 -9.26 -2.67
N HIS A 205 18.53 -8.06 -3.20
CA HIS A 205 19.88 -7.56 -3.45
C HIS A 205 20.75 -7.50 -2.19
N ALA A 206 20.17 -7.08 -1.05
CA ALA A 206 20.90 -7.05 0.22
C ALA A 206 21.36 -8.45 0.65
N HIS A 207 20.55 -9.49 0.42
CA HIS A 207 20.89 -10.87 0.77
C HIS A 207 22.00 -11.46 -0.13
N GLU A 208 22.04 -11.10 -1.41
CA GLU A 208 23.11 -11.51 -2.32
C GLU A 208 24.48 -10.97 -1.87
N HIS A 209 24.51 -9.72 -1.40
CA HIS A 209 25.73 -9.10 -0.90
C HIS A 209 26.29 -9.79 0.36
N ASP A 210 25.41 -10.30 1.23
CA ASP A 210 25.80 -11.02 2.46
C ASP A 210 26.05 -12.52 2.24
N HIS A 211 25.49 -13.08 1.19
CA HIS A 211 25.67 -14.47 0.79
C HIS A 211 26.29 -14.54 -0.60
N ALA A 212 27.63 -14.55 -0.66
CA ALA A 212 28.45 -14.67 -1.87
C ALA A 212 28.24 -15.95 -2.73
N LYS A 213 27.07 -16.59 -2.68
CA LYS A 213 26.67 -17.81 -3.39
C LYS A 213 25.13 -17.92 -3.54
N ALA A 214 24.56 -17.24 -4.50
CA ALA A 214 23.45 -17.77 -5.30
C ALA A 214 23.55 -17.15 -6.69
N GLU A 215 23.57 -18.00 -7.72
CA GLU A 215 23.44 -17.59 -9.13
C GLU A 215 21.95 -17.57 -9.46
N GLU A 216 21.18 -16.69 -8.81
CA GLU A 216 19.87 -16.30 -9.32
C GLU A 216 20.08 -14.93 -9.99
N GLU A 217 19.76 -14.82 -11.29
CA GLU A 217 19.81 -13.55 -12.02
C GLU A 217 18.60 -12.73 -11.58
N HIS A 218 18.69 -12.09 -10.41
CA HIS A 218 17.71 -11.06 -10.04
C HIS A 218 17.96 -9.82 -10.92
N GLY A 219 16.88 -9.14 -11.33
CA GLY A 219 16.96 -7.94 -12.15
C GLY A 219 17.78 -6.83 -11.48
N GLU A 220 18.32 -5.88 -12.25
CA GLU A 220 19.03 -4.71 -11.71
C GLU A 220 18.11 -3.90 -10.78
N LEU A 221 18.62 -3.41 -9.64
CA LEU A 221 17.86 -2.59 -8.71
C LEU A 221 17.56 -1.21 -9.33
N MET A 222 16.31 -1.01 -9.74
CA MET A 222 15.89 0.21 -10.41
C MET A 222 15.42 1.30 -9.43
N HIS A 223 15.93 2.50 -9.66
CA HIS A 223 15.59 3.73 -8.96
C HIS A 223 14.67 4.59 -9.83
N PHE A 224 13.46 4.85 -9.34
CA PHE A 224 12.45 5.62 -10.06
C PHE A 224 12.39 7.06 -9.53
N ALA A 225 12.41 8.04 -10.43
CA ALA A 225 12.33 9.45 -10.09
C ALA A 225 11.14 10.12 -10.77
N LEU A 226 10.08 10.39 -10.01
CA LEU A 226 8.94 11.18 -10.47
C LEU A 226 9.22 12.66 -10.24
N THR A 227 9.17 13.45 -11.30
CA THR A 227 9.29 14.91 -11.22
C THR A 227 7.93 15.59 -11.02
N ASP A 228 7.96 16.83 -10.53
CA ASP A 228 6.77 17.67 -10.38
C ASP A 228 6.06 17.95 -11.72
N SER A 229 6.74 17.73 -12.84
CA SER A 229 6.15 17.86 -14.16
C SER A 229 5.41 16.59 -14.59
N GLY A 230 5.47 15.48 -13.84
CA GLY A 230 4.90 14.19 -14.26
C GLY A 230 5.78 13.42 -15.26
N ARG A 231 7.10 13.61 -15.20
CA ARG A 231 8.07 12.75 -15.89
C ARG A 231 8.66 11.76 -14.91
N VAL A 232 8.76 10.51 -15.32
CA VAL A 232 9.39 9.41 -14.58
C VAL A 232 10.73 9.10 -15.23
N TYR A 233 11.81 9.24 -14.48
CA TYR A 233 13.16 8.85 -14.88
C TYR A 233 13.56 7.55 -14.17
N PHE A 234 14.52 6.84 -14.75
CA PHE A 234 14.92 5.50 -14.33
C PHE A 234 16.44 5.46 -14.22
N TYR A 235 16.94 5.02 -13.08
CA TYR A 235 18.36 4.93 -12.81
C TYR A 235 18.71 3.56 -12.25
N HIS A 236 19.94 3.12 -12.51
CA HIS A 236 20.56 2.00 -11.81
C HIS A 236 21.82 2.49 -11.07
N GLU A 237 22.26 1.73 -10.08
CA GLU A 237 23.50 2.03 -9.36
C GLU A 237 24.73 1.57 -10.16
N GLU A 238 25.68 2.49 -10.31
CA GLU A 238 27.01 2.23 -10.86
C GLU A 238 28.09 2.60 -9.84
N THR A 239 29.34 2.22 -10.11
CA THR A 239 30.46 2.44 -9.17
C THR A 239 30.67 3.93 -8.81
N GLU A 240 30.27 4.86 -9.69
CA GLU A 240 30.43 6.30 -9.51
C GLU A 240 29.13 7.03 -9.09
N GLY A 241 28.03 6.30 -8.85
CA GLY A 241 26.71 6.83 -8.51
C GLY A 241 25.62 6.34 -9.47
N LEU A 242 24.47 7.03 -9.50
CA LEU A 242 23.36 6.68 -10.38
C LEU A 242 23.66 6.99 -11.87
N GLU A 243 23.44 6.01 -12.75
CA GLU A 243 23.44 6.17 -14.21
C GLU A 243 22.01 6.06 -14.77
N GLU A 244 21.68 6.91 -15.75
CA GLU A 244 20.36 6.93 -16.40
C GLU A 244 20.20 5.67 -17.28
N ALA A 245 19.31 4.77 -16.90
CA ALA A 245 19.07 3.53 -17.62
C ALA A 245 18.36 3.77 -18.96
N GLN A 246 17.46 4.75 -19.00
CA GLN A 246 16.77 5.20 -20.19
C GLN A 246 16.21 6.61 -20.03
N ASN A 247 15.73 7.18 -21.15
CA ASN A 247 15.03 8.45 -21.13
C ASN A 247 13.70 8.36 -20.37
N PHE A 248 13.14 9.52 -20.01
CA PHE A 248 11.94 9.58 -19.19
C PHE A 248 10.67 9.10 -19.90
N VAL A 249 9.75 8.58 -19.09
CA VAL A 249 8.34 8.38 -19.45
C VAL A 249 7.55 9.61 -19.00
N LYS A 250 6.69 10.12 -19.89
CA LYS A 250 5.78 11.23 -19.57
C LYS A 250 4.41 10.66 -19.22
N LEU A 251 3.94 10.92 -18.00
CA LEU A 251 2.58 10.55 -17.61
C LEU A 251 1.55 11.36 -18.40
N ASP A 252 0.57 10.65 -18.95
CA ASP A 252 -0.50 11.24 -19.75
C ASP A 252 -1.32 12.22 -18.92
N ASN A 253 -1.67 13.36 -19.53
CA ASN A 253 -2.48 14.41 -18.92
C ASN A 253 -1.91 15.06 -17.63
N VAL A 254 -0.71 14.69 -17.18
CA VAL A 254 -0.02 15.37 -16.08
C VAL A 254 0.85 16.49 -16.64
N SER A 255 0.49 17.74 -16.40
CA SER A 255 1.34 18.89 -16.74
C SER A 255 2.17 19.40 -15.56
N SER A 256 1.65 19.18 -14.35
CA SER A 256 2.24 19.60 -13.09
C SER A 256 1.57 18.81 -11.97
N ILE A 257 2.34 18.45 -10.95
CA ILE A 257 1.94 17.86 -9.69
C ILE A 257 2.13 18.94 -8.64
N LEU A 258 1.03 19.42 -8.08
CA LEU A 258 1.00 20.52 -7.13
C LEU A 258 1.30 20.06 -5.70
N ASP A 259 0.97 18.80 -5.41
CA ASP A 259 1.09 18.20 -4.08
C ASP A 259 1.88 16.90 -4.17
N CYS A 260 3.21 17.06 -4.09
CA CYS A 260 4.11 15.91 -4.06
C CYS A 260 3.91 15.09 -2.79
N GLU A 261 3.63 15.71 -1.65
CA GLU A 261 3.41 15.04 -0.36
C GLU A 261 2.23 14.05 -0.38
N ARG A 262 1.23 14.31 -1.21
CA ARG A 262 0.07 13.43 -1.39
C ARG A 262 0.14 12.52 -2.61
N THR A 263 1.23 12.60 -3.38
CA THR A 263 1.51 11.70 -4.50
C THR A 263 2.11 10.41 -3.97
N THR A 264 1.60 9.27 -4.46
CA THR A 264 2.06 7.95 -4.03
C THR A 264 2.75 7.25 -5.20
N VAL A 265 3.88 6.62 -4.89
CA VAL A 265 4.53 5.65 -5.76
C VAL A 265 4.60 4.35 -4.99
N ALA A 266 4.19 3.26 -5.61
CA ALA A 266 4.19 1.93 -5.02
C ALA A 266 4.59 0.89 -6.05
N ARG A 267 4.96 -0.29 -5.58
CA ARG A 267 5.23 -1.46 -6.44
C ARG A 267 3.95 -1.87 -7.19
N ALA A 268 4.13 -2.24 -8.46
CA ALA A 268 3.12 -2.95 -9.26
C ALA A 268 3.55 -4.41 -9.48
N SER A 269 4.84 -4.59 -9.78
CA SER A 269 5.52 -5.86 -10.06
C SER A 269 7.04 -5.63 -9.94
N ASP A 270 7.86 -6.65 -10.20
CA ASP A 270 9.34 -6.53 -10.20
C ASP A 270 9.86 -5.48 -11.19
N ASP A 271 9.15 -5.28 -12.30
CA ASP A 271 9.54 -4.37 -13.38
C ASP A 271 8.64 -3.14 -13.48
N GLY A 272 7.83 -2.84 -12.45
CA GLY A 272 6.73 -1.89 -12.58
C GLY A 272 6.34 -1.16 -11.31
N ILE A 273 5.98 0.12 -11.48
CA ILE A 273 5.46 0.97 -10.41
C ILE A 273 4.08 1.51 -10.73
N LEU A 274 3.28 1.65 -9.68
CA LEU A 274 2.04 2.42 -9.68
C LEU A 274 2.30 3.82 -9.15
N ILE A 275 1.75 4.84 -9.84
CA ILE A 275 1.87 6.24 -9.44
C ILE A 275 0.47 6.84 -9.32
N PHE A 276 0.05 7.22 -8.12
CA PHE A 276 -1.18 7.99 -7.92
C PHE A 276 -0.89 9.49 -7.94
N VAL A 277 -1.59 10.24 -8.80
CA VAL A 277 -1.52 11.71 -8.85
C VAL A 277 -2.86 12.32 -8.41
N PRO A 278 -2.93 13.00 -7.25
CA PRO A 278 -4.17 13.60 -6.75
C PRO A 278 -4.79 14.61 -7.72
N ASP A 279 -3.96 15.42 -8.39
CA ASP A 279 -4.45 16.46 -9.30
C ASP A 279 -5.26 15.92 -10.47
N THR A 280 -4.90 14.74 -10.98
CA THR A 280 -5.60 14.10 -12.10
C THR A 280 -6.60 13.04 -11.65
N GLN A 281 -6.57 12.62 -10.38
CA GLN A 281 -7.35 11.48 -9.85
C GLN A 281 -7.05 10.17 -10.58
N THR A 282 -5.77 9.95 -10.92
CA THR A 282 -5.37 8.82 -11.78
C THR A 282 -4.28 8.01 -11.10
N ILE A 283 -4.36 6.68 -11.19
CA ILE A 283 -3.22 5.79 -10.97
C ILE A 283 -2.65 5.43 -12.34
N TYR A 284 -1.34 5.59 -12.51
CA TYR A 284 -0.59 5.23 -13.72
C TYR A 284 0.25 3.99 -13.43
N LEU A 285 0.26 3.03 -14.34
CA LEU A 285 1.22 1.94 -14.37
C LEU A 285 2.35 2.31 -15.32
N VAL A 286 3.57 2.32 -14.81
CA VAL A 286 4.80 2.47 -15.58
C VAL A 286 5.65 1.23 -15.35
N ASP A 287 5.85 0.45 -16.41
CA ASP A 287 6.57 -0.83 -16.36
C ASP A 287 7.40 -1.04 -17.62
N SER A 288 8.27 -2.05 -17.60
CA SER A 288 9.17 -2.39 -18.72
C SER A 288 8.69 -3.61 -19.53
N HIS A 289 8.02 -4.58 -18.89
CA HIS A 289 7.70 -5.91 -19.45
C HIS A 289 8.89 -6.56 -20.21
N GLY A 290 10.11 -6.42 -19.68
CA GLY A 290 11.33 -6.92 -20.32
C GLY A 290 11.78 -6.12 -21.55
N SER A 291 11.35 -4.86 -21.67
CA SER A 291 11.73 -3.91 -22.72
C SER A 291 12.02 -2.51 -22.14
N ASP A 292 11.79 -1.44 -22.91
CA ASP A 292 11.93 -0.07 -22.38
C ASP A 292 10.71 0.27 -21.51
N TYR A 293 10.93 0.94 -20.38
CA TYR A 293 9.87 1.47 -19.54
C TYR A 293 8.96 2.42 -20.32
N HIS A 294 7.65 2.22 -20.15
CA HIS A 294 6.60 3.07 -20.72
C HIS A 294 5.36 3.07 -19.83
N GLN A 295 4.46 4.04 -20.04
CA GLN A 295 3.18 4.02 -19.35
C GLN A 295 2.30 2.96 -20.03
N HIS A 296 2.00 1.89 -19.32
CA HIS A 296 1.15 0.81 -19.81
C HIS A 296 -0.33 1.17 -19.68
N SER A 297 -0.73 1.63 -18.50
CA SER A 297 -2.13 1.82 -18.13
C SER A 297 -2.32 3.08 -17.28
N ALA A 298 -3.55 3.59 -17.31
CA ALA A 298 -3.99 4.72 -16.50
C ALA A 298 -5.45 4.52 -16.09
N TRP A 299 -5.72 4.55 -14.78
CA TRP A 299 -7.04 4.30 -14.21
C TRP A 299 -7.57 5.52 -13.47
N ASP A 300 -8.78 5.95 -13.82
CA ASP A 300 -9.49 7.02 -13.12
C ASP A 300 -10.08 6.49 -11.80
N ILE A 301 -9.53 6.97 -10.68
CA ILE A 301 -9.94 6.54 -9.33
C ILE A 301 -11.31 7.08 -8.96
N ALA A 302 -11.77 8.16 -9.59
CA ALA A 302 -13.14 8.63 -9.40
C ALA A 302 -14.18 7.60 -9.89
N ALA A 303 -13.78 6.62 -10.72
CA ALA A 303 -14.65 5.53 -11.14
C ALA A 303 -14.92 4.50 -10.01
N LEU A 304 -14.03 4.40 -9.02
CA LEU A 304 -14.25 3.57 -7.82
C LEU A 304 -15.17 4.26 -6.84
N LEU A 305 -15.00 5.56 -6.66
CA LEU A 305 -15.55 6.26 -5.50
C LEU A 305 -17.03 6.64 -5.68
N PRO A 306 -17.81 6.70 -4.59
CA PRO A 306 -19.16 7.24 -4.63
C PRO A 306 -19.19 8.68 -5.18
N THR A 307 -20.31 9.04 -5.81
CA THR A 307 -20.47 10.40 -6.38
C THR A 307 -20.24 11.48 -5.32
N GLY A 308 -19.31 12.38 -5.59
CA GLY A 308 -18.99 13.52 -4.72
C GLY A 308 -17.83 13.27 -3.75
N VAL A 309 -17.29 12.05 -3.71
CA VAL A 309 -16.05 11.71 -3.00
C VAL A 309 -14.87 11.87 -3.95
N ARG A 310 -13.74 12.37 -3.45
CA ARG A 310 -12.47 12.48 -4.17
C ARG A 310 -11.35 11.85 -3.34
N ALA A 311 -10.44 11.09 -3.95
CA ALA A 311 -9.24 10.65 -3.23
C ALA A 311 -8.20 11.77 -3.21
N ASP A 312 -7.89 12.32 -2.05
CA ASP A 312 -6.74 13.21 -1.87
C ASP A 312 -5.46 12.42 -1.56
N LEU A 313 -5.62 11.21 -0.99
CA LEU A 313 -4.55 10.30 -0.64
C LEU A 313 -4.92 8.89 -1.07
N VAL A 314 -3.96 8.13 -1.60
CA VAL A 314 -4.11 6.70 -1.88
C VAL A 314 -2.90 5.96 -1.34
N ALA A 315 -3.08 5.07 -0.37
CA ALA A 315 -2.06 4.10 -0.02
C ALA A 315 -2.28 2.83 -0.83
N ILE A 316 -1.22 2.29 -1.43
CA ILE A 316 -1.25 1.03 -2.17
C ILE A 316 -0.39 0.04 -1.38
N LEU A 317 -1.00 -1.05 -0.94
CA LEU A 317 -0.38 -2.14 -0.20
C LEU A 317 -0.51 -3.44 -0.99
N GLY A 318 0.46 -4.34 -0.83
CA GLY A 318 0.50 -5.63 -1.52
C GLY A 318 1.84 -5.86 -2.20
N ALA A 319 2.11 -7.11 -2.55
CA ALA A 319 3.29 -7.49 -3.31
C ALA A 319 3.13 -7.12 -4.81
N GLY A 320 1.90 -6.92 -5.27
CA GLY A 320 1.60 -6.79 -6.69
C GLY A 320 1.81 -8.12 -7.44
N GLU A 321 1.70 -8.09 -8.76
CA GLU A 321 1.90 -9.29 -9.56
C GLU A 321 3.39 -9.69 -9.52
N ALA A 322 3.66 -10.93 -9.10
CA ALA A 322 4.97 -11.52 -9.31
C ALA A 322 5.24 -11.59 -10.82
N HIS A 323 6.49 -11.34 -11.24
CA HIS A 323 6.90 -11.79 -12.56
C HIS A 323 6.86 -13.31 -12.59
N ASP A 324 5.76 -13.90 -13.08
CA ASP A 324 5.80 -15.27 -13.56
C ASP A 324 6.83 -15.29 -14.70
N HIS A 325 8.01 -15.84 -14.43
CA HIS A 325 8.87 -16.37 -15.49
C HIS A 325 8.14 -17.56 -16.11
N ASP A 326 7.04 -17.29 -16.84
CA ASP A 326 6.56 -18.13 -17.91
C ASP A 326 7.65 -18.10 -18.99
N HIS A 327 8.72 -18.84 -18.72
CA HIS A 327 9.40 -19.58 -19.77
C HIS A 327 8.36 -20.56 -20.30
N ASP A 328 7.51 -20.05 -21.20
CA ASP A 328 7.01 -20.84 -22.31
C ASP A 328 8.26 -21.42 -22.98
N ASP A 329 8.67 -22.60 -22.50
CA ASP A 329 9.54 -23.53 -23.21
C ASP A 329 8.77 -24.03 -24.43
N HIS A 330 8.54 -23.10 -25.36
CA HIS A 330 8.32 -23.39 -26.76
C HIS A 330 9.67 -23.80 -27.37
N GLU A 331 10.12 -24.99 -27.02
CA GLU A 331 11.09 -25.74 -27.82
C GLU A 331 10.49 -27.07 -28.30
N HIS A 332 9.97 -26.99 -29.54
CA HIS A 332 10.11 -27.91 -30.67
C HIS A 332 10.10 -29.44 -30.50
#